data_AF-A0A6B1FC43-F1
#
_entry.id   AF-A0A6B1FC43-F1
#
_cell.length_a   1.000
_cell.length_b   1.000
_cell.length_c   1.000
_cell.angle_alpha   90.00
_cell.angle_beta   90.00
_cell.angle_gamma   90.00
#
_symmetry.space_group_name_H-M   'P 1'
#
loop_
_entity.id
_entity.type
_entity.pdbx_description
1 polymer ?
#
loop_
_entity_poly.entity_id
_entity_poly.type
_entity_poly.pdbx_seq_one_letter_code
_entity_poly.pdbx_strand_id
1 'polypeptide(L)'
;MIHPARRERRPAGRGRGRPALRARCGLRSPALLVLALAVLAAGGCTGRRAPNPFEEGAQARSLQIEVENHGFNEATVRAVSRMERRLGVVSGNGKRTFTIPWTTVDEIQIRIDILAGSRFTTNRVTASPGETVYLTIREPLYRSLLRR
;
A
#
# COMPACT_ATOMS: atom_id res chain seq x y z
N MET A 1 25.18 18.25 -58.90
CA MET A 1 24.57 17.66 -60.10
C MET A 1 23.96 16.30 -59.72
N ILE A 2 22.65 16.16 -59.94
CA ILE A 2 21.97 14.94 -60.43
C ILE A 2 21.77 13.74 -59.45
N HIS A 3 20.56 13.71 -58.87
CA HIS A 3 19.71 12.51 -58.60
C HIS A 3 19.43 11.69 -59.89
N PRO A 4 18.89 10.44 -59.94
CA PRO A 4 18.12 9.65 -58.92
C PRO A 4 18.19 8.07 -59.03
N ALA A 5 17.26 7.40 -58.30
CA ALA A 5 16.61 6.09 -58.57
C ALA A 5 17.38 4.81 -58.14
N ARG A 6 16.80 3.68 -57.67
CA ARG A 6 15.50 2.99 -57.88
C ARG A 6 15.44 1.82 -56.85
N ARG A 7 14.54 1.75 -55.85
CA ARG A 7 13.21 1.09 -55.78
C ARG A 7 13.15 -0.44 -56.01
N GLU A 8 12.88 -1.22 -54.95
CA GLU A 8 12.11 -2.50 -54.94
C GLU A 8 11.77 -2.87 -53.48
N ARG A 9 10.55 -2.66 -52.94
CA ARG A 9 9.26 -3.37 -53.09
C ARG A 9 9.28 -4.85 -52.69
N ARG A 10 8.71 -5.18 -51.51
CA ARG A 10 7.90 -6.39 -51.24
C ARG A 10 6.86 -6.15 -50.11
N PRO A 11 5.77 -6.95 -50.07
CA PRO A 11 4.41 -6.41 -49.97
C PRO A 11 3.74 -6.65 -48.61
N ALA A 12 2.86 -5.73 -48.23
CA ALA A 12 1.84 -5.96 -47.20
C ALA A 12 0.51 -6.36 -47.88
N GLY A 13 0.07 -7.60 -47.64
CA GLY A 13 -1.30 -8.04 -47.91
C GLY A 13 -2.28 -7.33 -46.96
N ARG A 14 -3.36 -6.73 -47.47
CA ARG A 14 -4.68 -7.36 -47.69
C ARG A 14 -5.28 -7.81 -46.35
N GLY A 15 -6.34 -7.23 -45.82
CA GLY A 15 -7.40 -6.38 -46.35
C GLY A 15 -8.61 -6.54 -45.43
N ARG A 16 -9.76 -5.99 -45.85
CA ARG A 16 -11.07 -5.92 -45.14
C ARG A 16 -11.14 -4.71 -44.20
N GLY A 17 -12.14 -3.84 -44.24
CA GLY A 17 -13.39 -3.78 -44.97
C GLY A 17 -14.15 -2.57 -44.43
N ARG A 18 -14.84 -1.87 -45.33
CA ARG A 18 -15.73 -0.70 -45.13
C ARG A 18 -16.83 -0.98 -44.06
N PRO A 19 -17.62 0.00 -43.53
CA PRO A 19 -18.02 1.25 -44.20
C PRO A 19 -18.15 2.52 -43.33
N ALA A 20 -18.27 3.64 -44.05
CA ALA A 20 -18.70 4.94 -43.53
C ALA A 20 -20.14 4.86 -43.01
N LEU A 21 -20.36 5.31 -41.77
CA LEU A 21 -21.68 5.59 -41.23
C LEU A 21 -21.76 7.08 -40.89
N ARG A 22 -22.52 7.77 -41.75
CA ARG A 22 -22.97 9.14 -41.62
C ARG A 22 -23.74 9.29 -40.31
N ALA A 23 -23.26 10.14 -39.41
CA ALA A 23 -24.04 10.64 -38.30
C ALA A 23 -25.21 11.47 -38.85
N ARG A 24 -26.43 10.95 -38.73
CA ARG A 24 -27.65 11.74 -38.86
C ARG A 24 -28.16 12.06 -37.46
N CYS A 25 -28.24 13.35 -37.18
CA CYS A 25 -29.08 13.92 -36.13
C CYS A 25 -30.51 13.39 -36.22
N GLY A 26 -31.12 13.16 -35.06
CA GLY A 26 -32.55 13.33 -34.89
C GLY A 26 -33.25 12.30 -34.01
N LEU A 27 -33.89 12.85 -32.96
CA LEU A 27 -35.16 12.39 -32.39
C LEU A 27 -35.16 11.32 -31.28
N ARG A 28 -35.28 11.84 -30.05
CA ARG A 28 -36.37 11.58 -29.09
C ARG A 28 -36.78 10.12 -28.88
N SER A 29 -36.32 9.52 -27.78
CA SER A 29 -37.09 8.52 -27.03
C SER A 29 -36.54 8.36 -25.60
N PRO A 30 -37.25 8.83 -24.56
CA PRO A 30 -36.80 8.77 -23.17
C PRO A 30 -37.11 7.42 -22.49
N ALA A 31 -37.12 6.31 -23.26
CA ALA A 31 -37.65 5.02 -22.81
C ALA A 31 -36.59 3.90 -22.74
N LEU A 32 -35.30 4.21 -22.83
CA LEU A 32 -34.20 3.24 -22.80
C LEU A 32 -33.19 3.50 -21.66
N LEU A 33 -33.55 4.30 -20.67
CA LEU A 33 -32.69 4.65 -19.53
C LEU A 33 -32.93 3.77 -18.27
N VAL A 34 -33.77 2.74 -18.35
CA VAL A 34 -34.13 1.89 -17.19
C VAL A 34 -33.44 0.51 -17.21
N LEU A 35 -32.83 0.09 -18.31
CA LEU A 35 -32.29 -1.28 -18.45
C LEU A 35 -30.76 -1.41 -18.36
N ALA A 36 -30.04 -0.35 -17.94
CA ALA A 36 -28.58 -0.39 -17.79
C ALA A 36 -28.08 -0.36 -16.33
N LEU A 37 -28.99 -0.35 -15.34
CA LEU A 37 -28.63 -0.23 -13.92
C LEU A 37 -28.60 -1.55 -13.12
N ALA A 38 -28.81 -2.71 -13.77
CA ALA A 38 -29.08 -3.97 -13.07
C ALA A 38 -27.92 -4.99 -13.01
N VAL A 39 -26.69 -4.68 -13.46
CA VAL A 39 -25.62 -5.70 -13.63
C VAL A 39 -24.41 -5.51 -12.70
N LEU A 40 -24.45 -4.62 -11.70
CA LEU A 40 -23.32 -4.39 -10.77
C LEU A 40 -23.46 -5.04 -9.38
N ALA A 41 -24.39 -5.99 -9.21
CA ALA A 41 -24.70 -6.59 -7.91
C ALA A 41 -24.15 -8.02 -7.69
N ALA A 42 -23.01 -8.38 -8.28
CA ALA A 42 -22.40 -9.70 -8.05
C ALA A 42 -20.87 -9.60 -7.96
N GLY A 43 -20.32 -9.80 -6.77
CA GLY A 43 -18.87 -10.01 -6.59
C GLY A 43 -18.23 -9.38 -5.36
N GLY A 44 -18.86 -9.45 -4.20
CA GLY A 44 -18.27 -9.04 -2.92
C GLY A 44 -18.25 -10.18 -1.93
N CYS A 45 -17.52 -11.25 -2.19
CA CYS A 45 -17.25 -12.28 -1.18
C CYS A 45 -16.30 -11.71 -0.13
N THR A 46 -16.83 -11.00 0.86
CA THR A 46 -16.06 -10.64 2.06
C THR A 46 -15.93 -11.91 2.91
N GLY A 47 -14.84 -12.66 2.70
CA GLY A 47 -14.50 -13.79 3.55
C GLY A 47 -14.21 -13.30 4.97
N ARG A 48 -15.22 -13.25 5.83
CA ARG A 48 -15.03 -13.19 7.28
C ARG A 48 -14.41 -14.52 7.70
N ARG A 49 -13.09 -14.54 7.81
CA ARG A 49 -12.32 -15.65 8.40
C ARG A 49 -12.80 -15.83 9.84
N ALA A 50 -13.30 -17.02 10.17
CA ALA A 50 -13.68 -17.36 11.53
C ALA A 50 -12.45 -17.24 12.46
N PRO A 51 -12.59 -16.67 13.67
CA PRO A 51 -11.48 -16.58 14.64
C PRO A 51 -10.96 -17.99 14.95
N ASN A 52 -9.66 -18.20 14.75
CA ASN A 52 -9.02 -19.46 15.11
C ASN A 52 -8.58 -19.37 16.59
N PRO A 53 -9.07 -20.23 17.50
CA PRO A 53 -8.73 -20.16 18.93
C PRO A 53 -7.24 -20.34 19.22
N PHE A 54 -6.46 -20.89 18.28
CA PHE A 54 -5.00 -20.97 18.40
C PHE A 54 -4.28 -19.64 18.09
N GLU A 55 -4.94 -18.68 17.42
CA GLU A 55 -4.37 -17.35 17.16
C GLU A 55 -4.53 -16.40 18.35
N GLU A 56 -5.55 -16.59 19.20
CA GLU A 56 -5.74 -15.77 20.42
C GLU A 56 -4.53 -15.88 21.37
N GLY A 57 -4.00 -17.10 21.57
CA GLY A 57 -2.81 -17.29 22.39
C GLY A 57 -1.52 -16.71 21.79
N ALA A 58 -1.43 -16.65 20.46
CA ALA A 58 -0.31 -16.01 19.77
C ALA A 58 -0.37 -14.48 19.88
N GLN A 59 -1.58 -13.90 19.76
CA GLN A 59 -1.82 -12.47 19.94
C GLN A 59 -1.47 -12.03 21.37
N ALA A 60 -1.87 -12.82 22.38
CA ALA A 60 -1.53 -12.58 23.79
C ALA A 60 -0.01 -12.57 24.10
N ARG A 61 0.83 -13.09 23.19
CA ARG A 61 2.31 -13.14 23.32
C ARG A 61 3.00 -12.34 22.22
N SER A 62 2.32 -11.31 21.72
CA SER A 62 2.83 -10.44 20.67
C SER A 62 2.66 -8.97 21.03
N LEU A 63 3.49 -8.12 20.42
CA LEU A 63 3.36 -6.68 20.49
C LEU A 63 2.99 -6.17 19.09
N GLN A 64 1.91 -5.41 19.01
CA GLN A 64 1.52 -4.71 17.79
C GLN A 64 2.14 -3.32 17.78
N ILE A 65 2.72 -2.93 16.66
CA ILE A 65 3.37 -1.63 16.46
C ILE A 65 2.69 -0.98 15.26
N GLU A 66 1.88 0.03 15.52
CA GLU A 66 1.27 0.84 14.47
C GLU A 66 2.18 2.01 14.14
N VAL A 67 2.60 2.10 12.89
CA VAL A 67 3.48 3.15 12.41
C VAL A 67 2.74 4.02 11.43
N GLU A 68 2.71 5.31 11.70
CA GLU A 68 2.21 6.34 10.79
C GLU A 68 3.36 7.25 10.40
N ASN A 69 3.62 7.34 9.09
CA ASN A 69 4.68 8.16 8.53
C ASN A 69 4.07 9.39 7.86
N HIS A 70 4.21 10.57 8.48
CA HIS A 70 3.81 11.85 7.89
C HIS A 70 4.91 12.50 7.04
N GLY A 71 6.09 11.87 6.94
CA GLY A 71 7.16 12.31 6.04
C GLY A 71 6.88 11.89 4.59
N PHE A 72 7.56 12.54 3.65
CA PHE A 72 7.45 12.19 2.22
C PHE A 72 8.31 10.98 1.86
N ASN A 73 9.39 10.77 2.61
CA ASN A 73 10.34 9.72 2.34
C ASN A 73 9.90 8.39 2.96
N GLU A 74 10.31 7.32 2.30
CA GLU A 74 10.20 5.98 2.84
C GLU A 74 11.06 5.82 4.10
N ALA A 75 10.51 5.15 5.11
CA ALA A 75 11.16 4.86 6.37
C ALA A 75 11.35 3.35 6.57
N THR A 76 12.58 2.90 6.77
CA THR A 76 12.85 1.57 7.33
C THR A 76 12.71 1.62 8.86
N VAL A 77 11.91 0.72 9.40
CA VAL A 77 11.59 0.67 10.83
C VAL A 77 12.21 -0.57 11.45
N ARG A 78 12.92 -0.37 12.57
CA ARG A 78 13.56 -1.42 13.34
C ARG A 78 13.17 -1.31 14.82
N ALA A 79 12.76 -2.42 15.43
CA ALA A 79 12.56 -2.50 16.86
C ALA A 79 13.90 -2.72 17.56
N VAL A 80 14.14 -1.96 18.63
CA VAL A 80 15.33 -2.04 19.47
C VAL A 80 14.86 -2.33 20.89
N SER A 81 15.13 -3.54 21.36
CA SER A 81 14.97 -3.93 22.77
C SER A 81 16.26 -4.60 23.25
N ARG A 82 16.22 -5.86 23.71
CA ARG A 82 17.42 -6.67 23.96
C ARG A 82 18.21 -6.97 22.69
N MET A 83 17.49 -7.13 21.59
CA MET A 83 18.06 -7.35 20.27
C MET A 83 17.42 -6.40 19.27
N GLU A 84 18.18 -6.00 18.26
CA GLU A 84 17.64 -5.20 17.15
C GLU A 84 17.00 -6.13 16.11
N ARG A 85 15.77 -5.80 15.69
CA ARG A 85 15.03 -6.53 14.65
C ARG A 85 14.45 -5.56 13.64
N ARG A 86 14.68 -5.84 12.35
CA ARG A 86 14.00 -5.12 11.26
C ARG A 86 12.53 -5.52 11.23
N LEU A 87 11.64 -4.53 11.33
CA LEU A 87 10.19 -4.73 11.20
C LEU A 87 9.76 -4.70 9.74
N GLY A 88 10.28 -3.71 9.02
CA GLY A 88 9.98 -3.54 7.60
C GLY A 88 10.14 -2.10 7.15
N VAL A 89 9.31 -1.72 6.19
CA VAL A 89 9.38 -0.44 5.48
C VAL A 89 7.99 0.20 5.48
N VAL A 90 7.93 1.50 5.71
CA VAL A 90 6.70 2.31 5.69
C VAL A 90 6.89 3.41 4.66
N SER A 91 6.01 3.44 3.66
CA SER A 91 6.04 4.45 2.60
C SER A 91 5.82 5.86 3.19
N GLY A 92 6.23 6.88 2.44
CA GLY A 92 5.88 8.26 2.77
C GLY A 92 4.36 8.46 2.82
N ASN A 93 3.88 9.30 3.73
CA ASN A 93 2.44 9.53 4.00
C ASN A 93 1.64 8.23 4.21
N GLY A 94 2.30 7.17 4.70
CA GLY A 94 1.73 5.83 4.82
C GLY A 94 1.50 5.39 6.25
N LYS A 95 0.63 4.41 6.42
CA LYS A 95 0.43 3.70 7.69
C LYS A 95 0.73 2.22 7.51
N ARG A 96 1.39 1.60 8.50
CA ARG A 96 1.64 0.16 8.51
C ARG A 96 1.65 -0.38 9.93
N THR A 97 1.08 -1.57 10.09
CA THR A 97 1.10 -2.31 11.35
C THR A 97 2.10 -3.45 11.27
N PHE A 98 2.90 -3.61 12.32
CA PHE A 98 3.80 -4.73 12.49
C PHE A 98 3.43 -5.50 13.76
N THR A 99 3.58 -6.82 13.72
CA THR A 99 3.36 -7.67 14.89
C THR A 99 4.65 -8.44 15.14
N ILE A 100 5.17 -8.36 16.36
CA ILE A 100 6.38 -9.09 16.76
C ILE A 100 6.11 -9.97 17.98
N PRO A 101 6.80 -11.11 18.12
CA PRO A 101 6.79 -11.88 19.36
C PRO A 101 7.24 -11.02 20.54
N TRP A 102 6.46 -11.05 21.62
CA TRP A 102 6.70 -10.29 22.84
C TRP A 102 6.12 -11.05 24.03
N THR A 103 6.98 -11.75 24.77
CA THR A 103 6.56 -12.74 25.79
C THR A 103 6.60 -12.21 27.21
N THR A 104 7.33 -11.13 27.46
CA THR A 104 7.53 -10.53 28.78
C THR A 104 7.38 -9.02 28.69
N VAL A 105 7.04 -8.37 29.79
CA VAL A 105 7.09 -6.91 29.89
C VAL A 105 8.54 -6.46 29.77
N ASP A 106 8.83 -5.57 28.83
CA ASP A 106 10.18 -5.04 28.60
C ASP A 106 10.10 -3.66 27.94
N GLU A 107 11.24 -2.96 27.84
CA GLU A 107 11.33 -1.69 27.14
C GLU A 107 11.58 -1.88 25.64
N ILE A 108 10.97 -1.02 24.83
CA ILE A 108 11.16 -0.96 23.39
C ILE A 108 11.42 0.48 22.93
N GLN A 109 12.35 0.61 21.99
CA GLN A 109 12.56 1.79 21.16
C GLN A 109 12.36 1.41 19.71
N ILE A 110 12.05 2.40 18.87
CA ILE A 110 12.04 2.21 17.44
C ILE A 110 13.15 3.05 16.82
N ARG A 111 13.99 2.41 16.00
CA ARG A 111 14.92 3.08 15.11
C ARG A 111 14.27 3.27 13.75
N ILE A 112 14.35 4.50 13.27
CA ILE A 112 13.81 4.97 11.99
C ILE A 112 15.01 5.33 11.13
N ASP A 113 15.10 4.73 9.95
CA ASP A 113 16.11 5.03 8.95
C ASP A 113 15.39 5.52 7.68
N ILE A 114 15.53 6.80 7.35
CA ILE A 114 14.92 7.38 6.14
C ILE A 114 15.77 7.03 4.92
N LEU A 115 15.12 6.66 3.81
CA LEU A 115 15.79 6.39 2.55
C LEU A 115 16.61 7.62 2.12
N ALA A 116 17.92 7.43 1.91
CA ALA A 116 18.88 8.49 1.58
C ALA A 116 18.90 9.67 2.59
N GLY A 117 18.41 9.47 3.82
CA GLY A 117 18.24 10.52 4.81
C GLY A 117 18.94 10.23 6.13
N SER A 118 18.50 10.93 7.16
CA SER A 118 18.99 10.75 8.53
C SER A 118 18.34 9.55 9.21
N ARG A 119 18.94 9.14 10.33
CA ARG A 119 18.42 8.11 11.22
C ARG A 119 18.07 8.72 12.57
N PHE A 120 17.05 8.19 13.23
CA PHE A 120 16.64 8.61 14.56
C PHE A 120 16.17 7.40 15.38
N THR A 121 16.40 7.42 16.69
CA THR A 121 15.89 6.40 17.62
C THR A 121 14.98 7.09 18.62
N THR A 122 13.76 6.59 18.78
CA THR A 122 12.72 7.20 19.63
C THR A 122 13.05 7.09 21.11
N ASN A 123 12.20 7.73 21.93
CA ASN A 123 12.08 7.43 23.35
C ASN A 123 11.80 5.93 23.60
N ARG A 124 12.11 5.49 24.83
CA ARG A 124 11.73 4.19 25.37
C ARG A 124 10.29 4.21 25.85
N VAL A 125 9.58 3.12 25.62
CA VAL A 125 8.30 2.82 26.25
C VAL A 125 8.35 1.40 26.80
N THR A 126 7.74 1.18 27.96
CA THR A 126 7.52 -0.17 28.48
C THR A 126 6.28 -0.75 27.83
N ALA A 127 6.41 -1.92 27.22
CA ALA A 127 5.35 -2.60 26.49
C ALA A 127 5.08 -3.99 27.09
N SER A 128 3.80 -4.33 27.19
CA SER A 128 3.33 -5.63 27.68
C SER A 128 2.94 -6.56 26.52
N PRO A 129 3.00 -7.90 26.72
CA PRO A 129 2.43 -8.84 25.76
C PRO A 129 0.94 -8.55 25.49
N GLY A 130 0.54 -8.58 24.23
CA GLY A 130 -0.81 -8.28 23.76
C GLY A 130 -1.10 -6.78 23.56
N GLU A 131 -0.15 -5.89 23.87
CA GLU A 131 -0.34 -4.44 23.75
C GLU A 131 -0.17 -3.95 22.31
N THR A 132 -0.68 -2.74 22.04
CA THR A 132 -0.37 -1.98 20.82
C THR A 132 0.40 -0.72 21.20
N VAL A 133 1.50 -0.46 20.51
CA VAL A 133 2.25 0.80 20.59
C VAL A 133 2.15 1.56 19.28
N TYR A 134 2.14 2.89 19.38
CA TYR A 134 1.93 3.80 18.28
C TYR A 134 3.20 4.62 18.03
N LEU A 135 3.72 4.53 16.82
CA LEU A 135 4.82 5.34 16.33
C LEU A 135 4.31 6.38 15.32
N THR A 136 4.57 7.65 15.61
CA THR A 136 4.38 8.72 14.65
C THR A 136 5.73 9.21 14.14
N ILE A 137 6.01 9.02 12.86
CA ILE A 137 7.20 9.54 12.18
C ILE A 137 6.87 10.93 11.63
N ARG A 138 7.69 11.93 11.98
CA ARG A 138 7.50 13.33 11.60
C ARG A 138 8.78 13.91 11.02
N GLU A 139 8.64 14.96 10.21
CA GLU A 139 9.76 15.80 9.80
C GLU A 139 9.75 17.10 10.62
N PRO A 140 10.88 17.50 11.23
CA PRO A 140 12.16 16.78 11.31
C PRO A 140 12.11 15.53 12.21
N LEU A 141 12.94 14.52 11.90
CA LEU A 141 12.86 13.17 12.50
C LEU A 141 12.90 13.13 14.03
N TYR A 142 13.62 14.05 14.67
CA TYR A 142 13.74 14.08 16.13
C TYR A 142 12.41 14.38 16.84
N ARG A 143 11.37 14.81 16.11
CA ARG A 143 10.00 14.97 16.63
C ARG A 143 9.18 13.68 16.57
N SER A 144 9.75 12.61 16.04
CA SER A 144 9.09 11.30 16.01
C SER A 144 9.00 10.74 17.43
N LEU A 145 7.86 10.12 17.75
CA LEU A 145 7.54 9.74 19.11
C LEU A 145 6.85 8.38 19.14
N LEU A 146 7.26 7.56 20.10
CA LEU A 146 6.65 6.28 20.41
C LEU A 146 5.75 6.43 21.65
N ARG A 147 4.52 5.92 21.56
CA ARG A 147 3.52 5.95 22.63
C ARG A 147 2.90 4.56 22.80
N ARG A 148 2.34 4.31 23.98
CA ARG A 148 1.46 3.16 24.25
C ARG A 148 0.01 3.65 24.23
#